data_AF-A0A5C9BUF5-F1
#
_entry.id   AF-A0A5C9BUF5-F1
#
_cell.length_a   1.000
_cell.length_b   1.000
_cell.length_c   1.000
_cell.angle_alpha   90.00
_cell.angle_beta   90.00
_cell.angle_gamma   90.00
#
_symmetry.space_group_name_H-M   'P 1'
#
loop_
_entity.id
_entity.type
_entity.pdbx_description
1 polymer ?
#
loop_
_entity_poly.entity_id
_entity_poly.type
_entity_poly.pdbx_seq_one_letter_code
_entity_poly.pdbx_strand_id
1 'polypeptide(L)'
;MLETVTRRKTSSGAGVTFFAPPLEGVGKTESTVRAGNLAKRAESSDQLVQTNADGNVAIAPIIEWSYDDVFTYLGMCSNGLKETYSDFKRVIEIYREATGECVIAGSDSNRPASACGSRTGCYTCLAVKNDRSMDQMVQEPHNAFMRPLAAFRRFLANTFHDLSRRTWVGRTIDANGYIRFAVDGYSPAMLQELLRYALTIDINERDASARLGIAPRFQIVSMEALLAVSAHWSLQGFALPYTALKIYRDIERGARYPVPDVPEAPKMVIPSARYIHVGRGWCDGDAFMYTGLRDVMIDAFGGGGCIGQREIVSKGERRTIMDVENSEMFSIDAEGAGMFMLFEFDRVVDEWHGPSARKPLLIEGHHFAGIEYRNYVSYGFLSVAKGQEGKIDEILRRTAWRERLGLAGYQYDHERALSMSVETPVPIIPSQEEMLANHRAEVAGRRAYKRRQLGQKRLNLVDLHRDWAPDVSWRRLVQSGQLKMVAIPRERLGRLVLRHLISPYRLLAFLKDNPLVMQRICAHRQRAAATIGDLFRLAA
;
A
#
# COMPACT_ATOMS: atom_id res chain seq x y z
N MET A 1 2.17 -0.40 27.93
CA MET A 1 2.11 -0.72 26.49
C MET A 1 1.41 -2.06 26.34
N LEU A 2 0.11 -2.05 26.02
CA LEU A 2 -0.62 -3.24 25.58
C LEU A 2 -0.91 -2.99 24.10
N GLU A 3 -0.11 -3.59 23.21
CA GLU A 3 -0.39 -3.58 21.78
C GLU A 3 -1.66 -4.43 21.54
N THR A 4 -2.74 -3.77 21.14
CA THR A 4 -3.93 -4.42 20.59
C THR A 4 -3.60 -4.94 19.19
N VAL A 5 -3.11 -6.19 19.14
CA VAL A 5 -2.85 -6.91 17.89
C VAL A 5 -4.18 -7.32 17.25
N THR A 6 -4.62 -6.59 16.24
CA THR A 6 -5.66 -7.06 15.32
C THR A 6 -5.05 -8.05 14.33
N ARG A 7 -5.68 -9.22 14.22
CA ARG A 7 -5.40 -10.39 13.36
C ARG A 7 -4.26 -10.22 12.31
N ARG A 8 -3.02 -10.57 12.68
CA ARG A 8 -1.99 -10.95 11.69
C ARG A 8 -2.20 -12.42 11.31
N LYS A 9 -2.47 -12.67 10.03
CA LYS A 9 -2.49 -14.02 9.45
C LYS A 9 -1.05 -14.43 9.15
N THR A 10 -0.29 -14.86 10.15
CA THR A 10 1.02 -15.48 9.93
C THR A 10 0.81 -16.91 9.45
N SER A 11 1.06 -17.17 8.17
CA SER A 11 1.24 -18.53 7.67
C SER A 11 2.62 -19.04 8.09
N SER A 12 2.63 -20.29 8.59
CA SER A 12 3.78 -21.14 8.91
C SER A 12 4.65 -20.77 10.12
N GLY A 13 4.50 -21.58 11.18
CA GLY A 13 5.40 -21.63 12.33
C GLY A 13 4.62 -21.95 13.60
N ALA A 14 4.92 -23.08 14.26
CA ALA A 14 4.30 -23.50 15.51
C ALA A 14 4.73 -22.60 16.69
N GLY A 15 4.29 -21.36 16.69
CA GLY A 15 4.38 -20.42 17.81
C GLY A 15 3.02 -20.30 18.48
N VAL A 16 2.96 -20.49 19.80
CA VAL A 16 1.76 -20.22 20.60
C VAL A 16 1.51 -18.71 20.50
N THR A 17 0.53 -18.31 19.71
CA THR A 17 0.13 -16.90 19.60
C THR A 17 -0.83 -16.62 20.75
N PHE A 18 -0.41 -15.83 21.75
CA PHE A 18 -1.33 -15.38 22.79
C PHE A 18 -2.33 -14.41 22.15
N PHE A 19 -3.57 -14.84 21.99
CA PHE A 19 -4.66 -13.98 21.53
C PHE A 19 -5.23 -13.23 22.73
N ALA A 20 -4.88 -11.95 22.87
CA ALA A 20 -5.56 -11.06 23.81
C ALA A 20 -6.78 -10.45 23.10
N PRO A 21 -8.01 -10.74 23.55
CA PRO A 21 -9.19 -10.10 22.99
C PRO A 21 -9.15 -8.59 23.27
N PRO A 22 -9.59 -7.74 22.33
CA PRO A 22 -9.74 -6.30 22.57
C PRO A 22 -10.69 -6.04 23.74
N LEU A 23 -10.24 -5.20 24.67
CA LEU A 23 -11.03 -4.62 25.76
C LEU A 23 -11.58 -3.27 25.29
N GLU A 24 -12.91 -3.14 25.26
CA GLU A 24 -13.59 -1.92 24.83
C GLU A 24 -14.12 -1.13 26.04
N GLY A 25 -13.80 0.17 26.09
CA GLY A 25 -14.31 1.11 27.09
C GLY A 25 -15.62 1.79 26.66
N VAL A 26 -16.60 1.01 26.19
CA VAL A 26 -17.87 1.52 25.66
C VAL A 26 -18.97 1.42 26.72
N GLY A 27 -19.86 2.42 26.77
CA GLY A 27 -21.04 2.43 27.66
C GLY A 27 -22.35 2.58 26.89
N LYS A 28 -23.42 1.91 27.33
CA LYS A 28 -24.77 2.04 26.74
C LYS A 28 -25.35 3.45 26.90
N THR A 29 -25.00 4.11 28.00
CA THR A 29 -25.46 5.46 28.34
C THR A 29 -24.80 6.56 27.51
N GLU A 30 -23.76 6.25 26.73
CA GLU A 30 -22.99 7.24 25.95
C GLU A 30 -23.77 7.79 24.74
N SER A 31 -24.58 6.96 24.07
CA SER A 31 -25.44 7.37 22.94
C SER A 31 -26.47 6.30 22.59
N THR A 32 -27.69 6.72 22.21
CA THR A 32 -28.76 5.83 21.72
C THR A 32 -28.34 5.02 20.49
N VAL A 33 -27.57 5.62 19.58
CA VAL A 33 -27.04 4.94 18.39
C VAL A 33 -26.02 3.87 18.78
N ARG A 34 -25.16 4.19 19.76
CA ARG A 34 -24.15 3.25 20.26
C ARG A 34 -24.82 2.09 21.00
N ALA A 35 -25.79 2.36 21.87
CA ALA A 35 -26.58 1.33 22.54
C ALA A 35 -27.25 0.36 21.55
N GLY A 36 -27.83 0.88 20.45
CA GLY A 36 -28.41 0.06 19.40
C GLY A 36 -27.37 -0.81 18.68
N ASN A 37 -26.16 -0.31 18.45
CA ASN A 37 -25.08 -1.08 17.83
C ASN A 37 -24.50 -2.14 18.78
N LEU A 38 -24.33 -1.81 20.06
CA LEU A 38 -23.89 -2.76 21.10
C LEU A 38 -24.89 -3.91 21.25
N ALA A 39 -26.19 -3.60 21.26
CA ALA A 39 -27.24 -4.62 21.30
C ALA A 39 -27.21 -5.54 20.06
N LYS A 40 -26.98 -4.98 18.86
CA LYS A 40 -26.83 -5.79 17.64
C LYS A 40 -25.63 -6.73 17.66
N ARG A 41 -24.54 -6.31 18.30
CA ARG A 41 -23.30 -7.10 18.45
C ARG A 41 -23.31 -8.02 19.68
N ALA A 42 -24.37 -7.96 20.48
CA ALA A 42 -24.57 -8.73 21.72
C ALA A 42 -23.39 -8.62 22.69
N GLU A 43 -22.68 -7.50 22.71
CA GLU A 43 -21.49 -7.31 23.57
C GLU A 43 -21.84 -7.42 25.06
N SER A 44 -20.97 -8.08 25.83
CA SER A 44 -21.15 -8.29 27.27
C SER A 44 -20.03 -7.67 28.11
N SER A 45 -20.33 -7.44 29.38
CA SER A 45 -19.37 -6.96 30.39
C SER A 45 -18.41 -8.04 30.88
N ASP A 46 -18.86 -9.28 30.89
CA ASP A 46 -18.23 -10.42 31.55
C ASP A 46 -17.87 -11.57 30.60
N GLN A 47 -18.42 -11.56 29.38
CA GLN A 47 -18.25 -12.63 28.40
C GLN A 47 -17.59 -12.12 27.11
N LEU A 48 -16.74 -12.97 26.53
CA LEU A 48 -16.20 -12.74 25.20
C LEU A 48 -17.24 -13.07 24.14
N VAL A 49 -17.64 -12.06 23.39
CA VAL A 49 -18.67 -12.19 22.35
C VAL A 49 -18.05 -11.98 20.99
N GLN A 50 -18.44 -12.82 20.01
CA GLN A 50 -18.06 -12.61 18.62
C GLN A 50 -18.84 -11.44 18.05
N THR A 51 -18.13 -10.34 17.78
CA THR A 51 -18.76 -9.08 17.36
C THR A 51 -19.04 -9.04 15.85
N ASN A 52 -18.27 -9.78 15.04
CA ASN A 52 -18.34 -9.77 13.59
C ASN A 52 -18.23 -11.18 12.97
N ALA A 53 -18.73 -11.34 11.74
CA ALA A 53 -18.62 -12.57 10.93
C ALA A 53 -17.18 -13.01 10.65
N ASP A 54 -16.22 -12.09 10.73
CA ASP A 54 -14.79 -12.40 10.58
C ASP A 54 -14.20 -13.17 11.78
N GLY A 55 -14.97 -13.38 12.86
CA GLY A 55 -14.54 -14.09 14.06
C GLY A 55 -13.71 -13.23 15.01
N ASN A 56 -13.90 -11.91 14.98
CA ASN A 56 -13.35 -11.01 16.00
C ASN A 56 -14.19 -11.15 17.27
N VAL A 57 -13.52 -11.23 18.42
CA VAL A 57 -14.16 -11.25 19.75
C VAL A 57 -13.85 -9.97 20.49
N ALA A 58 -14.76 -9.50 21.33
CA ALA A 58 -14.54 -8.35 22.21
C ALA A 58 -15.23 -8.57 23.56
N ILE A 59 -14.79 -7.81 24.57
CA ILE A 59 -15.42 -7.69 25.88
C ILE A 59 -15.48 -6.21 26.27
N ALA A 60 -16.59 -5.78 26.88
CA ALA A 60 -16.85 -4.39 27.23
C ALA A 60 -17.17 -4.24 28.73
N PRO A 61 -16.18 -4.27 29.63
CA PRO A 61 -16.40 -4.39 31.08
C PRO A 61 -17.24 -3.27 31.72
N ILE A 62 -17.24 -2.08 31.10
CA ILE A 62 -17.96 -0.89 31.60
C ILE A 62 -19.24 -0.60 30.80
N ILE A 63 -19.78 -1.57 30.06
CA ILE A 63 -20.96 -1.38 29.20
C ILE A 63 -22.21 -0.88 29.94
N GLU A 64 -22.37 -1.29 31.20
CA GLU A 64 -23.48 -0.88 32.06
C GLU A 64 -23.17 0.36 32.90
N TRP A 65 -21.93 0.88 32.86
CA TRP A 65 -21.54 2.03 33.67
C TRP A 65 -22.12 3.32 33.08
N SER A 66 -22.56 4.21 33.97
CA SER A 66 -22.88 5.59 33.60
C SER A 66 -21.61 6.45 33.54
N TYR A 67 -21.76 7.66 32.99
CA TYR A 67 -20.71 8.67 33.01
C TYR A 67 -20.25 8.97 34.44
N ASP A 68 -21.21 9.15 35.36
CA ASP A 68 -20.94 9.48 36.76
C ASP A 68 -20.22 8.34 37.48
N ASP A 69 -20.57 7.08 37.18
CA ASP A 69 -19.89 5.91 37.75
C ASP A 69 -18.41 5.89 37.36
N VAL A 70 -18.12 6.16 36.08
CA VAL A 70 -16.74 6.18 35.56
C VAL A 70 -15.94 7.29 36.23
N PHE A 71 -16.43 8.53 36.23
CA PHE A 71 -15.67 9.65 36.78
C PHE A 71 -15.59 9.63 38.32
N THR A 72 -16.61 9.10 39.00
CA THR A 72 -16.55 8.82 40.44
C THR A 72 -15.44 7.81 40.75
N TYR A 73 -15.36 6.73 39.99
CA TYR A 73 -14.32 5.73 40.15
C TYR A 73 -12.92 6.30 39.87
N LEU A 74 -12.76 7.08 38.79
CA LEU A 74 -11.50 7.77 38.50
C LEU A 74 -11.10 8.74 39.62
N GLY A 75 -12.06 9.49 40.18
CA GLY A 75 -11.85 10.38 41.32
C GLY A 75 -11.42 9.62 42.59
N MET A 76 -12.03 8.48 42.88
CA MET A 76 -11.61 7.61 43.99
C MET A 76 -10.17 7.11 43.82
N CYS A 77 -9.79 6.72 42.61
CA CYS A 77 -8.43 6.28 42.30
C CYS A 77 -7.42 7.43 42.45
N SER A 78 -7.75 8.62 41.92
CA SER A 78 -6.92 9.83 42.03
C SER A 78 -6.68 10.29 43.47
N ASN A 79 -7.66 10.03 44.35
CA ASN A 79 -7.56 10.35 45.78
C ASN A 79 -6.96 9.20 46.62
N GLY A 80 -6.50 8.11 46.00
CA GLY A 80 -5.89 6.97 46.68
C GLY A 80 -6.88 6.10 47.47
N LEU A 81 -8.19 6.28 47.28
CA LEU A 81 -9.23 5.47 47.92
C LEU A 81 -9.37 4.08 47.28
N LYS A 82 -8.86 3.91 46.06
CA LYS A 82 -8.80 2.63 45.35
C LYS A 82 -7.42 2.43 44.75
N GLU A 83 -6.84 1.27 45.02
CA GLU A 83 -5.56 0.85 44.42
C GLU A 83 -5.80 0.38 42.99
N THR A 84 -5.07 0.96 42.05
CA THR A 84 -5.12 0.64 40.62
C THR A 84 -3.74 0.84 39.99
N TYR A 85 -3.60 0.57 38.69
CA TYR A 85 -2.33 0.67 37.98
C TYR A 85 -1.87 2.12 37.69
N SER A 86 -2.71 3.12 37.90
CA SER A 86 -2.44 4.53 37.61
C SER A 86 -3.25 5.43 38.55
N ASP A 87 -2.78 6.65 38.80
CA ASP A 87 -3.54 7.62 39.60
C ASP A 87 -4.68 8.28 38.82
N PHE A 88 -4.74 8.11 37.51
CA PHE A 88 -5.74 8.70 36.60
C PHE A 88 -5.89 10.24 36.68
N LYS A 89 -5.01 10.95 37.39
CA LYS A 89 -5.07 12.42 37.55
C LYS A 89 -5.06 13.12 36.20
N ARG A 90 -4.13 12.70 35.33
CA ARG A 90 -4.00 13.28 34.00
C ARG A 90 -5.24 13.07 33.13
N VAL A 91 -5.96 11.95 33.30
CA VAL A 91 -7.20 11.68 32.55
C VAL A 91 -8.27 12.70 32.98
N ILE A 92 -8.45 12.89 34.29
CA ILE A 92 -9.41 13.86 34.83
C ILE A 92 -9.08 15.27 34.35
N GLU A 93 -7.80 15.66 34.38
CA GLU A 93 -7.33 16.95 33.87
C GLU A 93 -7.66 17.14 32.39
N ILE A 94 -7.34 16.17 31.53
CA ILE A 94 -7.64 16.25 30.09
C ILE A 94 -9.13 16.49 29.84
N TYR A 95 -10.02 15.75 30.52
CA TYR A 95 -11.47 15.94 30.35
C TYR A 95 -11.97 17.27 30.91
N ARG A 96 -11.38 17.76 32.02
CA ARG A 96 -11.67 19.08 32.58
C ARG A 96 -11.28 20.18 31.60
N GLU A 97 -10.08 20.10 31.05
CA GLU A 97 -9.53 21.07 30.09
C GLU A 97 -10.27 21.03 28.75
N ALA A 98 -10.66 19.84 28.28
CA ALA A 98 -11.40 19.66 27.03
C ALA A 98 -12.87 20.10 27.12
N THR A 99 -13.45 20.15 28.32
CA THR A 99 -14.83 20.57 28.56
C THR A 99 -14.91 22.04 28.96
N GLY A 100 -13.89 22.56 29.66
CA GLY A 100 -13.86 23.91 30.24
C GLY A 100 -14.63 24.03 31.58
N GLU A 101 -15.20 22.93 32.08
CA GLU A 101 -15.94 22.86 33.34
C GLU A 101 -15.50 21.65 34.19
N CYS A 102 -15.84 21.65 35.48
CA CYS A 102 -15.50 20.56 36.39
C CYS A 102 -16.28 19.28 36.05
N VAL A 103 -15.54 18.23 35.67
CA VAL A 103 -16.08 16.92 35.29
C VAL A 103 -16.69 16.13 36.47
N ILE A 104 -16.30 16.47 37.70
CA ILE A 104 -16.69 15.76 38.93
C ILE A 104 -17.83 16.48 39.67
N ALA A 105 -18.21 17.70 39.26
CA ALA A 105 -19.30 18.42 39.90
C ALA A 105 -20.64 17.76 39.52
N GLY A 106 -21.21 17.03 40.48
CA GLY A 106 -22.49 16.36 40.37
C GLY A 106 -23.61 17.30 39.93
N SER A 107 -24.60 16.69 39.29
CA SER A 107 -25.82 17.28 38.76
C SER A 107 -26.70 17.93 39.85
N ASP A 108 -26.35 19.11 40.33
CA ASP A 108 -27.25 19.98 41.12
C ASP A 108 -27.94 21.05 40.25
N SER A 109 -27.72 21.02 38.94
CA SER A 109 -28.51 21.81 38.00
C SER A 109 -29.39 20.89 37.18
N ASN A 110 -30.66 21.27 37.03
CA ASN A 110 -31.73 20.61 36.28
C ASN A 110 -31.47 20.56 34.75
N ARG A 111 -30.21 20.40 34.34
CA ARG A 111 -29.79 20.10 32.98
C ARG A 111 -29.73 18.58 32.86
N PRO A 112 -30.33 17.96 31.83
CA PRO A 112 -30.05 16.57 31.54
C PRO A 112 -28.53 16.43 31.46
N ALA A 113 -27.96 15.40 32.09
CA ALA A 113 -26.55 15.06 31.98
C ALA A 113 -26.22 14.94 30.48
N SER A 114 -25.84 16.06 29.87
CA SER A 114 -25.49 16.11 28.47
C SER A 114 -24.17 15.37 28.42
N ALA A 115 -24.24 14.10 28.01
CA ALA A 115 -23.09 13.23 27.80
C ALA A 115 -21.92 14.10 27.36
N CYS A 116 -20.88 14.15 28.20
CA CYS A 116 -19.72 15.02 28.02
C CYS A 116 -19.31 14.99 26.55
N GLY A 117 -19.63 16.06 25.84
CA GLY A 117 -19.43 16.15 24.40
C GLY A 117 -17.97 16.41 24.04
N SER A 118 -17.08 16.47 25.05
CA SER A 118 -15.66 16.69 24.83
C SER A 118 -15.08 15.45 24.17
N ARG A 119 -14.53 15.65 22.97
CA ARG A 119 -13.93 14.61 22.16
C ARG A 119 -12.52 15.06 21.85
N THR A 120 -11.55 14.38 22.41
CA THR A 120 -10.16 14.56 22.01
C THR A 120 -9.98 13.92 20.64
N GLY A 121 -9.44 14.69 19.70
CA GLY A 121 -9.30 14.29 18.30
C GLY A 121 -7.85 14.29 17.86
N CYS A 122 -7.59 13.63 16.73
CA CYS A 122 -6.32 13.79 16.03
C CYS A 122 -6.22 15.21 15.44
N TYR A 123 -5.07 15.85 15.59
CA TYR A 123 -4.81 17.21 15.09
C TYR A 123 -4.90 17.34 13.55
N THR A 124 -4.89 16.24 12.79
CA THR A 124 -5.09 16.27 11.33
C THR A 124 -6.49 15.80 10.88
N CYS A 125 -7.27 15.16 11.75
CA CYS A 125 -8.51 14.50 11.35
C CYS A 125 -9.69 15.47 11.25
N LEU A 126 -10.19 15.75 10.05
CA LEU A 126 -11.33 16.65 9.81
C LEU A 126 -12.72 16.01 10.00
N ALA A 127 -12.80 14.81 10.61
CA ALA A 127 -14.10 14.15 10.83
C ALA A 127 -15.05 14.96 11.73
N VAL A 128 -14.48 15.74 12.66
CA VAL A 128 -15.22 16.70 13.47
C VAL A 128 -15.12 18.08 12.82
N LYS A 129 -16.27 18.74 12.60
CA LYS A 129 -16.33 20.07 11.94
C LYS A 129 -15.66 21.17 12.76
N ASN A 130 -15.90 21.20 14.08
CA ASN A 130 -15.34 22.21 14.96
C ASN A 130 -14.83 21.56 16.25
N ASP A 131 -13.54 21.73 16.52
CA ASP A 131 -12.83 21.04 17.61
C ASP A 131 -12.78 21.91 18.86
N ARG A 132 -13.95 22.04 19.50
CA ARG A 132 -14.10 22.87 20.71
C ARG A 132 -13.18 22.41 21.84
N SER A 133 -12.93 21.11 21.94
CA SER A 133 -12.08 20.54 22.98
C SER A 133 -10.63 20.97 22.83
N MET A 134 -10.08 20.90 21.61
CA MET A 134 -8.74 21.43 21.35
C MET A 134 -8.66 22.94 21.61
N ASP A 135 -9.66 23.71 21.17
CA ASP A 135 -9.69 25.16 21.36
C ASP A 135 -9.74 25.58 22.84
N GLN A 136 -10.32 24.75 23.71
CA GLN A 136 -10.29 24.97 25.17
C GLN A 136 -8.96 24.52 25.79
N MET A 137 -8.47 23.34 25.44
CA MET A 137 -7.20 22.83 25.98
C MET A 137 -6.03 23.79 25.73
N VAL A 138 -5.97 24.46 24.57
CA VAL A 138 -4.89 25.41 24.22
C VAL A 138 -4.90 26.73 25.02
N GLN A 139 -5.99 27.02 25.76
CA GLN A 139 -6.06 28.18 26.65
C GLN A 139 -5.20 27.96 27.91
N GLU A 140 -5.05 26.71 28.33
CA GLU A 140 -4.22 26.37 29.49
C GLU A 140 -2.73 26.61 29.22
N PRO A 141 -2.00 27.32 30.10
CA PRO A 141 -0.59 27.65 29.88
C PRO A 141 0.30 26.43 29.62
N HIS A 142 0.05 25.32 30.31
CA HIS A 142 0.85 24.10 30.19
C HIS A 142 0.59 23.33 28.88
N ASN A 143 -0.55 23.58 28.23
CA ASN A 143 -0.93 23.00 26.92
C ASN A 143 -0.68 23.96 25.75
N ALA A 144 -0.04 25.11 25.98
CA ALA A 144 0.22 26.11 24.94
C ALA A 144 1.00 25.55 23.72
N PHE A 145 1.75 24.45 23.91
CA PHE A 145 2.45 23.74 22.84
C PHE A 145 1.52 23.14 21.78
N MET A 146 0.24 22.95 22.08
CA MET A 146 -0.75 22.42 21.15
C MET A 146 -1.33 23.49 20.20
N ARG A 147 -1.11 24.79 20.48
CA ARG A 147 -1.58 25.91 19.63
C ARG A 147 -1.19 25.79 18.14
N PRO A 148 0.09 25.51 17.78
CA PRO A 148 0.44 25.32 16.37
C PRO A 148 -0.28 24.14 15.72
N LEU A 149 -0.55 23.06 16.47
CA LEU A 149 -1.30 21.91 15.98
C LEU A 149 -2.77 22.27 15.72
N ALA A 150 -3.37 23.05 16.60
CA ALA A 150 -4.73 23.58 16.43
C ALA A 150 -4.82 24.52 15.21
N ALA A 151 -3.83 25.41 15.02
CA ALA A 151 -3.75 26.27 13.84
C ALA A 151 -3.60 25.46 12.55
N PHE A 152 -2.74 24.44 12.54
CA PHE A 152 -2.55 23.54 11.40
C PHE A 152 -3.84 22.80 11.04
N ARG A 153 -4.57 22.32 12.05
CA ARG A 153 -5.90 21.70 11.89
C ARG A 153 -6.91 22.64 11.25
N ARG A 154 -6.97 23.88 11.75
CA ARG A 154 -7.88 24.92 11.26
C ARG A 154 -7.58 25.29 9.82
N PHE A 155 -6.30 25.41 9.46
CA PHE A 155 -5.86 25.62 8.08
C PHE A 155 -6.35 24.50 7.15
N LEU A 156 -6.22 23.23 7.56
CA LEU A 156 -6.74 22.09 6.80
C LEU A 156 -8.26 22.14 6.62
N ALA A 157 -9.01 22.53 7.67
CA ALA A 157 -10.46 22.67 7.60
C ALA A 157 -10.88 23.78 6.63
N ASN A 158 -10.27 24.95 6.77
CA ASN A 158 -10.62 26.14 6.01
C ASN A 158 -10.26 26.02 4.53
N THR A 159 -9.19 25.29 4.20
CA THR A 159 -8.76 25.06 2.81
C THR A 159 -9.39 23.81 2.17
N PHE A 160 -10.19 23.03 2.90
CA PHE A 160 -10.73 21.77 2.39
C PHE A 160 -11.59 21.94 1.13
N HIS A 161 -12.36 23.03 1.04
CA HIS A 161 -13.23 23.31 -0.11
C HIS A 161 -12.58 24.20 -1.18
N ASP A 162 -11.31 24.57 -1.03
CA ASP A 162 -10.58 25.40 -1.99
C ASP A 162 -10.13 24.58 -3.20
N LEU A 163 -10.76 24.80 -4.36
CA LEU A 163 -10.44 24.10 -5.61
C LEU A 163 -9.10 24.54 -6.22
N SER A 164 -8.60 25.74 -5.90
CA SER A 164 -7.29 26.21 -6.39
C SER A 164 -6.13 25.39 -5.80
N ARG A 165 -6.36 24.77 -4.64
CA ARG A 165 -5.39 23.93 -3.92
C ARG A 165 -5.52 22.45 -4.26
N ARG A 166 -6.21 22.09 -5.35
CA ARG A 166 -6.45 20.70 -5.76
C ARG A 166 -5.71 20.34 -7.05
N THR A 167 -5.35 19.06 -7.17
CA THR A 167 -4.88 18.47 -8.42
C THR A 167 -6.08 18.06 -9.27
N TRP A 168 -5.97 18.20 -10.60
CA TRP A 168 -7.05 17.85 -11.54
C TRP A 168 -6.74 16.63 -12.40
N VAL A 169 -5.47 16.32 -12.61
CA VAL A 169 -5.05 15.18 -13.44
C VAL A 169 -5.03 13.92 -12.59
N GLY A 170 -5.85 12.94 -12.97
CA GLY A 170 -5.92 11.65 -12.30
C GLY A 170 -4.64 10.83 -12.43
N ARG A 171 -4.53 9.80 -11.60
CA ARG A 171 -3.37 8.90 -11.56
C ARG A 171 -3.60 7.60 -12.33
N THR A 172 -4.82 7.23 -12.68
CA THR A 172 -5.09 5.93 -13.32
C THR A 172 -5.36 6.13 -14.81
N ILE A 173 -4.73 5.31 -15.64
CA ILE A 173 -5.07 5.17 -17.06
C ILE A 173 -6.07 4.01 -17.15
N ASP A 174 -7.22 4.25 -17.75
CA ASP A 174 -8.24 3.22 -17.94
C ASP A 174 -7.88 2.26 -19.10
N ALA A 175 -8.65 1.18 -19.26
CA ALA A 175 -8.43 0.20 -20.35
C ALA A 175 -8.62 0.79 -21.76
N ASN A 176 -9.31 1.92 -21.86
CA ASN A 176 -9.54 2.65 -23.09
C ASN A 176 -8.45 3.69 -23.37
N GLY A 177 -7.43 3.79 -22.52
CA GLY A 177 -6.32 4.72 -22.68
C GLY A 177 -6.69 6.16 -22.31
N TYR A 178 -7.59 6.40 -21.36
CA TYR A 178 -7.93 7.73 -20.86
C TYR A 178 -7.49 7.94 -19.41
N ILE A 179 -7.11 9.17 -19.09
CA ILE A 179 -6.91 9.66 -17.72
C ILE A 179 -8.08 10.55 -17.33
N ARG A 180 -8.68 10.28 -16.17
CA ARG A 180 -9.74 11.14 -15.61
C ARG A 180 -9.17 12.51 -15.24
N PHE A 181 -9.77 13.57 -15.77
CA PHE A 181 -9.49 14.97 -15.44
C PHE A 181 -10.64 15.55 -14.62
N ALA A 182 -10.46 15.62 -13.31
CA ALA A 182 -11.44 16.10 -12.35
C ALA A 182 -10.74 16.44 -11.04
N VAL A 183 -11.39 17.23 -10.19
CA VAL A 183 -10.89 17.55 -8.85
C VAL A 183 -10.51 16.27 -8.10
N ASP A 184 -9.27 16.22 -7.63
CA ASP A 184 -8.67 15.12 -6.85
C ASP A 184 -8.05 15.70 -5.56
N GLY A 185 -7.07 15.02 -4.96
CA GLY A 185 -6.38 15.43 -3.75
C GLY A 185 -5.64 16.78 -3.84
N TYR A 186 -4.92 17.13 -2.78
CA TYR A 186 -4.18 18.40 -2.73
C TYR A 186 -3.18 18.57 -3.88
N SER A 187 -3.01 19.82 -4.32
CA SER A 187 -2.04 20.21 -5.33
C SER A 187 -0.61 20.07 -4.79
N PRO A 188 0.39 19.88 -5.66
CA PRO A 188 1.79 19.85 -5.23
C PRO A 188 2.23 21.08 -4.44
N ALA A 189 1.73 22.26 -4.80
CA ALA A 189 2.01 23.50 -4.07
C ALA A 189 1.45 23.45 -2.63
N MET A 190 0.20 22.99 -2.47
CA MET A 190 -0.42 22.81 -1.17
C MET A 190 0.34 21.77 -0.32
N LEU A 191 0.77 20.65 -0.91
CA LEU A 191 1.58 19.64 -0.21
C LEU A 191 2.92 20.21 0.30
N GLN A 192 3.57 21.08 -0.49
CA GLN A 192 4.78 21.78 -0.06
C GLN A 192 4.52 22.77 1.08
N GLU A 193 3.40 23.50 1.06
CA GLU A 193 2.99 24.36 2.19
C GLU A 193 2.78 23.54 3.46
N LEU A 194 2.04 22.43 3.38
CA LEU A 194 1.79 21.55 4.52
C LEU A 194 3.09 21.01 5.12
N LEU A 195 4.06 20.62 4.27
CA LEU A 195 5.37 20.18 4.74
C LEU A 195 6.13 21.32 5.43
N ARG A 196 6.14 22.54 4.86
CA ARG A 196 6.77 23.72 5.47
C ARG A 196 6.20 24.00 6.86
N TYR A 197 4.88 23.96 6.99
CA TYR A 197 4.21 24.17 8.26
C TYR A 197 4.56 23.07 9.27
N ALA A 198 4.43 21.80 8.89
CA ALA A 198 4.74 20.68 9.78
C ALA A 198 6.19 20.73 10.30
N LEU A 199 7.17 20.93 9.42
CA LEU A 199 8.58 21.04 9.81
C LEU A 199 8.88 22.29 10.65
N THR A 200 8.20 23.41 10.37
CA THR A 200 8.33 24.63 11.19
C THR A 200 7.78 24.38 12.60
N ILE A 201 6.69 23.63 12.73
CA ILE A 201 6.13 23.28 14.05
C ILE A 201 7.11 22.38 14.80
N ASP A 202 7.66 21.35 14.14
CA ASP A 202 8.61 20.42 14.74
C ASP A 202 9.89 21.11 15.24
N ILE A 203 10.48 22.00 14.43
CA ILE A 203 11.70 22.72 14.84
C ILE A 203 11.43 23.68 16.00
N ASN A 204 10.27 24.34 16.01
CA ASN A 204 9.88 25.22 17.11
C ASN A 204 9.62 24.44 18.40
N GLU A 205 9.05 23.24 18.32
CA GLU A 205 8.86 22.36 19.47
C GLU A 205 10.19 21.83 20.00
N ARG A 206 11.12 21.47 19.11
CA ARG A 206 12.49 21.09 19.47
C ARG A 206 13.21 22.22 20.21
N ASP A 207 13.15 23.44 19.67
CA ASP A 207 13.74 24.64 20.27
C ASP A 207 13.10 24.97 21.63
N ALA A 208 11.77 24.87 21.73
CA ALA A 208 11.04 25.10 22.97
C ALA A 208 11.35 24.06 24.04
N SER A 209 11.41 22.78 23.66
CA SER A 209 11.73 21.68 24.57
C SER A 209 13.18 21.74 25.05
N ALA A 210 14.12 22.11 24.17
CA ALA A 210 15.51 22.35 24.55
C ALA A 210 15.64 23.48 25.59
N ARG A 211 14.89 24.58 25.45
CA ARG A 211 14.84 25.66 26.45
C ARG A 211 14.27 25.22 27.79
N LEU A 212 13.33 24.27 27.78
CA LEU A 212 12.71 23.72 28.98
C LEU A 212 13.50 22.56 29.61
N GLY A 213 14.54 22.06 28.93
CA GLY A 213 15.31 20.89 29.39
C GLY A 213 14.53 19.58 29.31
N ILE A 214 13.50 19.49 28.46
CA ILE A 214 12.69 18.28 28.26
C ILE A 214 12.92 17.68 26.87
N ALA A 215 12.60 16.40 26.69
CA ALA A 215 12.51 15.82 25.36
C ALA A 215 11.36 16.47 24.57
N PRO A 216 11.47 16.63 23.23
CA PRO A 216 10.38 17.12 22.39
C PRO A 216 9.08 16.36 22.67
N ARG A 217 8.00 17.10 22.95
CA ARG A 217 6.71 16.47 23.31
C ARG A 217 6.07 15.76 22.14
N PHE A 218 6.38 16.19 20.92
CA PHE A 218 5.89 15.59 19.68
C PHE A 218 6.85 15.86 18.52
N GLN A 219 6.71 15.06 17.48
CA GLN A 219 7.32 15.25 16.16
C GLN A 219 6.31 14.80 15.11
N ILE A 220 5.96 15.69 14.16
CA ILE A 220 5.00 15.44 13.09
C ILE A 220 5.68 14.66 11.96
N VAL A 221 6.89 15.07 11.56
CA VAL A 221 7.62 14.49 10.43
C VAL A 221 8.96 13.94 10.93
N SER A 222 9.07 12.60 10.97
CA SER A 222 10.35 11.93 11.19
C SER A 222 11.24 12.00 9.94
N MET A 223 12.51 11.63 10.06
CA MET A 223 13.44 11.60 8.92
C MET A 223 12.98 10.61 7.84
N GLU A 224 12.53 9.43 8.27
CA GLU A 224 11.98 8.39 7.41
C GLU A 224 10.71 8.89 6.71
N ALA A 225 9.84 9.60 7.43
CA ALA A 225 8.65 10.21 6.86
C ALA A 225 8.99 11.30 5.84
N LEU A 226 10.01 12.14 6.09
CA LEU A 226 10.49 13.15 5.16
C LEU A 226 10.99 12.54 3.86
N LEU A 227 11.87 11.52 3.95
CA LEU A 227 12.39 10.81 2.79
C LEU A 227 11.29 10.05 2.05
N ALA A 228 10.34 9.45 2.77
CA ALA A 228 9.17 8.83 2.18
C ALA A 228 8.31 9.84 1.41
N VAL A 229 8.04 11.02 1.98
CA VAL A 229 7.29 12.10 1.31
C VAL A 229 8.02 12.53 0.04
N SER A 230 9.33 12.74 0.13
CA SER A 230 10.17 13.16 -1.01
C SER A 230 10.17 12.09 -2.12
N ALA A 231 10.33 10.81 -1.75
CA ALA A 231 10.24 9.69 -2.67
C ALA A 231 8.87 9.66 -3.38
N HIS A 232 7.77 9.82 -2.65
CA HIS A 232 6.42 9.81 -3.23
C HIS A 232 6.17 11.01 -4.15
N TRP A 233 6.73 12.18 -3.83
CA TRP A 233 6.66 13.35 -4.72
C TRP A 233 7.42 13.11 -6.02
N SER A 234 8.60 12.50 -5.95
CA SER A 234 9.36 12.07 -7.13
C SER A 234 8.61 11.01 -7.94
N LEU A 235 8.04 10.00 -7.27
CA LEU A 235 7.27 8.91 -7.89
C LEU A 235 6.07 9.43 -8.70
N GLN A 236 5.34 10.40 -8.15
CA GLN A 236 4.15 10.97 -8.78
C GLN A 236 4.43 12.19 -9.66
N GLY A 237 5.67 12.69 -9.65
CA GLY A 237 6.06 13.91 -10.36
C GLY A 237 5.29 15.11 -9.84
N PHE A 238 5.33 15.36 -8.53
CA PHE A 238 4.65 16.50 -7.93
C PHE A 238 5.53 17.75 -7.91
N ALA A 239 6.82 17.59 -7.66
CA ALA A 239 7.76 18.69 -7.56
C ALA A 239 9.06 18.34 -8.28
N LEU A 240 9.97 19.30 -8.35
CA LEU A 240 11.34 19.03 -8.74
C LEU A 240 11.98 18.02 -7.77
N PRO A 241 12.92 17.19 -8.23
CA PRO A 241 13.67 16.29 -7.35
C PRO A 241 14.25 17.05 -6.15
N TYR A 242 14.19 16.43 -4.97
CA TYR A 242 14.72 16.93 -3.70
C TYR A 242 14.06 18.20 -3.16
N THR A 243 12.86 18.56 -3.63
CA THR A 243 12.13 19.73 -3.12
C THR A 243 11.80 19.60 -1.62
N ALA A 244 11.44 18.41 -1.13
CA ALA A 244 11.16 18.22 0.30
C ALA A 244 12.42 18.40 1.15
N LEU A 245 13.56 17.86 0.69
CA LEU A 245 14.87 18.02 1.34
C LEU A 245 15.33 19.48 1.34
N LYS A 246 15.09 20.21 0.24
CA LYS A 246 15.33 21.65 0.20
C LYS A 246 14.52 22.40 1.25
N ILE A 247 13.21 22.11 1.35
CA ILE A 247 12.34 22.73 2.36
C ILE A 247 12.86 22.45 3.77
N TYR A 248 13.25 21.20 4.04
CA TYR A 248 13.86 20.81 5.30
C TYR A 248 15.14 21.60 5.59
N ARG A 249 16.05 21.67 4.62
CA ARG A 249 17.31 22.43 4.73
C ARG A 249 17.09 23.90 5.05
N ASP A 250 16.18 24.54 4.32
CA ASP A 250 15.89 25.96 4.48
C ASP A 250 15.38 26.22 5.91
N ILE A 251 14.55 25.32 6.46
CA ILE A 251 14.00 25.43 7.82
C ILE A 251 15.09 25.17 8.88
N GLU A 252 15.92 24.14 8.73
CA GLU A 252 17.07 23.89 9.61
C GLU A 252 18.03 25.10 9.65
N ARG A 253 18.20 25.79 8.50
CA ARG A 253 19.01 27.02 8.39
C ARG A 253 18.32 28.30 8.88
N GLY A 254 17.13 28.20 9.45
CA GLY A 254 16.44 29.30 10.12
C GLY A 254 15.21 29.85 9.39
N ALA A 255 14.85 29.34 8.21
CA ALA A 255 13.57 29.70 7.60
C ALA A 255 12.41 29.22 8.50
N ARG A 256 11.37 30.02 8.62
CA ARG A 256 10.18 29.70 9.42
C ARG A 256 8.94 30.07 8.63
N TYR A 257 8.00 29.12 8.53
CA TYR A 257 6.73 29.30 7.84
C TYR A 257 5.59 29.13 8.86
N PRO A 258 5.11 30.23 9.47
CA PRO A 258 3.97 30.14 10.38
C PRO A 258 2.72 29.69 9.61
N VAL A 259 1.87 28.91 10.27
CA VAL A 259 0.58 28.52 9.68
C VAL A 259 -0.28 29.78 9.52
N PRO A 260 -0.71 30.12 8.30
CA PRO A 260 -1.54 31.30 8.08
C PRO A 260 -2.96 31.06 8.60
N ASP A 261 -3.56 32.11 9.17
CA ASP A 261 -4.99 32.12 9.45
C ASP A 261 -5.73 32.54 8.18
N VAL A 262 -6.46 31.60 7.58
CA VAL A 262 -7.17 31.78 6.31
C VAL A 262 -8.67 31.61 6.53
N PRO A 263 -9.53 32.38 5.85
CA PRO A 263 -10.98 32.21 5.97
C PRO A 263 -11.43 30.85 5.42
N GLU A 264 -12.57 30.33 5.91
CA GLU A 264 -13.16 29.09 5.39
C GLU A 264 -13.56 29.26 3.91
N ALA A 265 -13.02 28.41 3.05
CA ALA A 265 -13.34 28.42 1.63
C ALA A 265 -14.81 28.01 1.41
N PRO A 266 -15.56 28.72 0.53
CA PRO A 266 -16.95 28.41 0.27
C PRO A 266 -17.10 27.04 -0.39
N LYS A 267 -18.19 26.33 -0.07
CA LYS A 267 -18.52 25.06 -0.73
C LYS A 267 -18.97 25.32 -2.17
N MET A 268 -18.12 24.99 -3.13
CA MET A 268 -18.42 25.11 -4.55
C MET A 268 -18.90 23.78 -5.15
N VAL A 269 -19.71 23.87 -6.21
CA VAL A 269 -20.12 22.70 -7.00
C VAL A 269 -18.91 22.17 -7.74
N ILE A 270 -18.62 20.87 -7.60
CA ILE A 270 -17.51 20.23 -8.28
C ILE A 270 -17.85 20.08 -9.78
N PRO A 271 -17.00 20.57 -10.70
CA PRO A 271 -17.23 20.40 -12.13
C PRO A 271 -17.30 18.92 -12.55
N SER A 272 -18.01 18.64 -13.64
CA SER A 272 -18.08 17.29 -14.21
C SER A 272 -16.70 16.79 -14.64
N ALA A 273 -16.49 15.49 -14.53
CA ALA A 273 -15.24 14.88 -14.94
C ALA A 273 -15.07 14.94 -16.47
N ARG A 274 -13.87 15.30 -16.90
CA ARG A 274 -13.41 15.21 -18.30
C ARG A 274 -12.35 14.11 -18.41
N TYR A 275 -11.87 13.83 -19.61
CA TYR A 275 -10.97 12.71 -19.88
C TYR A 275 -9.87 13.13 -20.86
N ILE A 276 -8.60 12.88 -20.52
CA ILE A 276 -7.45 13.12 -21.40
C ILE A 276 -7.13 11.81 -22.11
N HIS A 277 -7.11 11.83 -23.44
CA HIS A 277 -6.75 10.65 -24.24
C HIS A 277 -5.23 10.44 -24.27
N VAL A 278 -4.79 9.23 -23.90
CA VAL A 278 -3.40 8.79 -23.79
C VAL A 278 -3.06 7.73 -24.85
N GLY A 279 -4.04 6.88 -25.20
CA GLY A 279 -3.87 5.75 -26.11
C GLY A 279 -3.32 4.48 -25.42
N ARG A 280 -3.31 3.35 -26.14
CA ARG A 280 -2.90 2.03 -25.60
C ARG A 280 -1.38 1.81 -25.56
N GLY A 281 -0.62 2.47 -26.43
CA GLY A 281 0.85 2.37 -26.51
C GLY A 281 1.59 3.57 -25.91
N TRP A 282 1.04 4.15 -24.83
CA TRP A 282 1.56 5.40 -24.26
C TRP A 282 2.97 5.28 -23.66
N CYS A 283 3.42 4.05 -23.39
CA CYS A 283 4.78 3.74 -22.94
C CYS A 283 5.62 2.98 -23.97
N ASP A 284 5.18 2.92 -25.23
CA ASP A 284 5.84 2.15 -26.28
C ASP A 284 6.83 3.01 -27.08
N GLY A 285 7.92 2.39 -27.53
CA GLY A 285 8.93 3.01 -28.39
C GLY A 285 10.23 3.43 -27.67
N ASP A 286 11.25 3.72 -28.48
CA ASP A 286 12.63 3.99 -28.01
C ASP A 286 12.71 5.17 -27.03
N ALA A 287 11.80 6.14 -27.18
CA ALA A 287 11.71 7.32 -26.31
C ALA A 287 11.35 6.99 -24.85
N PHE A 288 10.80 5.80 -24.58
CA PHE A 288 10.38 5.34 -23.24
C PHE A 288 11.21 4.16 -22.72
N MET A 289 12.22 3.73 -23.47
CA MET A 289 13.07 2.57 -23.13
C MET A 289 13.75 2.69 -21.76
N TYR A 290 14.12 3.92 -21.38
CA TYR A 290 14.80 4.27 -20.13
C TYR A 290 13.91 5.06 -19.16
N THR A 291 12.58 4.92 -19.29
CA THR A 291 11.63 5.43 -18.29
C THR A 291 11.28 4.34 -17.30
N GLY A 292 10.72 4.74 -16.15
CA GLY A 292 10.29 3.79 -15.13
C GLY A 292 11.32 3.60 -14.03
N LEU A 293 11.39 2.38 -13.51
CA LEU A 293 12.35 1.98 -12.48
C LEU A 293 13.65 1.46 -13.14
N ARG A 294 14.19 2.23 -14.08
CA ARG A 294 15.38 1.93 -14.89
C ARG A 294 16.17 3.21 -15.08
N ASP A 295 17.49 3.11 -15.13
CA ASP A 295 18.40 4.25 -15.17
C ASP A 295 19.46 4.04 -16.26
N VAL A 296 19.71 5.06 -17.09
CA VAL A 296 20.63 4.91 -18.24
C VAL A 296 22.06 4.74 -17.76
N MET A 297 22.44 5.46 -16.71
CA MET A 297 23.82 5.49 -16.22
C MET A 297 24.17 4.18 -15.53
N ILE A 298 23.25 3.62 -14.74
CA ILE A 298 23.43 2.28 -14.14
C ILE A 298 23.53 1.21 -15.23
N ASP A 299 22.67 1.30 -16.25
CA ASP A 299 22.71 0.39 -17.40
C ASP A 299 24.02 0.48 -18.20
N ALA A 300 24.53 1.70 -18.40
CA ALA A 300 25.73 1.95 -19.21
C ALA A 300 27.04 1.62 -18.48
N PHE A 301 27.09 1.79 -17.16
CA PHE A 301 28.33 1.74 -16.39
C PHE A 301 28.43 0.61 -15.36
N GLY A 302 27.38 -0.21 -15.10
CA GLY A 302 27.45 -1.10 -13.93
C GLY A 302 26.44 -2.23 -13.78
N GLY A 303 26.04 -2.94 -14.84
CA GLY A 303 25.14 -4.10 -14.77
C GLY A 303 25.63 -5.35 -14.01
N GLY A 304 26.75 -5.27 -13.30
CA GLY A 304 27.32 -6.35 -12.47
C GLY A 304 27.98 -5.80 -11.21
N GLY A 305 27.19 -5.40 -10.22
CA GLY A 305 27.63 -4.81 -8.95
C GLY A 305 26.51 -4.68 -7.92
N CYS A 306 26.71 -3.87 -6.87
CA CYS A 306 25.79 -3.70 -5.73
C CYS A 306 24.39 -3.15 -6.09
N ILE A 307 24.18 -2.66 -7.32
CA ILE A 307 22.85 -2.37 -7.87
C ILE A 307 22.74 -3.18 -9.16
N GLY A 308 22.05 -4.32 -9.07
CA GLY A 308 21.83 -5.18 -10.22
C GLY A 308 20.69 -4.69 -11.12
N GLN A 309 20.47 -5.43 -12.20
CA GLN A 309 19.24 -5.36 -12.96
C GLN A 309 18.43 -6.63 -12.73
N ARG A 310 17.11 -6.49 -12.74
CA ARG A 310 16.18 -7.61 -12.65
C ARG A 310 15.16 -7.53 -13.77
N GLU A 311 14.92 -8.67 -14.41
CA GLU A 311 13.78 -8.81 -15.33
C GLU A 311 12.51 -9.15 -14.55
N ILE A 312 11.48 -8.33 -14.73
CA ILE A 312 10.13 -8.59 -14.26
C ILE A 312 9.17 -8.80 -15.43
N VAL A 313 8.11 -9.56 -15.19
CA VAL A 313 7.00 -9.69 -16.14
C VAL A 313 5.84 -8.86 -15.62
N SER A 314 5.57 -7.72 -16.25
CA SER A 314 4.44 -6.85 -15.92
C SER A 314 3.46 -6.84 -17.09
N LYS A 315 2.18 -7.15 -16.84
CA LYS A 315 1.11 -7.23 -17.86
C LYS A 315 1.44 -8.08 -19.11
N GLY A 316 2.32 -9.08 -18.96
CA GLY A 316 2.74 -9.98 -20.05
C GLY A 316 3.98 -9.53 -20.82
N GLU A 317 4.49 -8.33 -20.55
CA GLU A 317 5.73 -7.80 -21.12
C GLU A 317 6.91 -8.06 -20.19
N ARG A 318 8.06 -8.43 -20.76
CA ARG A 318 9.33 -8.51 -20.02
C ARG A 318 9.92 -7.12 -19.94
N ARG A 319 10.23 -6.69 -18.73
CA ARG A 319 10.81 -5.38 -18.45
C ARG A 319 12.03 -5.52 -17.57
N THR A 320 13.09 -4.81 -17.92
CA THR A 320 14.29 -4.67 -17.10
C THR A 320 14.10 -3.50 -16.16
N ILE A 321 14.24 -3.75 -14.86
CA ILE A 321 14.21 -2.74 -13.81
C ILE A 321 15.51 -2.83 -12.98
N MET A 322 15.78 -1.78 -12.21
CA MET A 322 16.80 -1.81 -11.15
C MET A 322 16.45 -2.89 -10.14
N ASP A 323 17.46 -3.54 -9.57
CA ASP A 323 17.26 -4.48 -8.47
C ASP A 323 16.93 -3.71 -7.19
N VAL A 324 15.66 -3.79 -6.79
CA VAL A 324 15.11 -3.01 -5.68
C VAL A 324 14.91 -3.91 -4.49
N GLU A 325 15.36 -3.45 -3.32
CA GLU A 325 15.21 -4.16 -2.06
C GLU A 325 13.73 -4.36 -1.72
N ASN A 326 13.39 -5.56 -1.24
CA ASN A 326 12.00 -5.99 -1.07
C ASN A 326 11.68 -6.31 0.39
N SER A 327 10.71 -5.59 0.96
CA SER A 327 10.22 -5.78 2.34
C SER A 327 8.72 -6.12 2.35
N GLU A 328 8.15 -6.36 3.54
CA GLU A 328 6.71 -6.66 3.68
C GLU A 328 5.82 -5.46 3.32
N MET A 329 6.33 -4.24 3.55
CA MET A 329 5.67 -2.97 3.31
C MET A 329 6.72 -1.92 2.94
N PHE A 330 6.32 -0.85 2.24
CA PHE A 330 7.24 0.25 1.94
C PHE A 330 7.96 0.72 3.22
N SER A 331 9.29 0.78 3.17
CA SER A 331 10.13 1.14 4.30
C SER A 331 11.33 1.96 3.86
N ILE A 332 11.76 2.86 4.75
CA ILE A 332 13.02 3.59 4.66
C ILE A 332 13.92 3.04 5.77
N ASP A 333 15.08 2.52 5.42
CA ASP A 333 16.09 2.09 6.38
C ASP A 333 16.72 3.31 7.07
N ALA A 334 16.67 3.34 8.40
CA ALA A 334 17.08 4.50 9.18
C ALA A 334 18.59 4.74 9.14
N GLU A 335 19.40 3.67 9.08
CA GLU A 335 20.87 3.78 9.02
C GLU A 335 21.32 4.33 7.67
N GLY A 336 20.86 3.72 6.57
CA GLY A 336 21.14 4.20 5.22
C GLY A 336 20.60 5.60 4.96
N ALA A 337 19.40 5.92 5.48
CA ALA A 337 18.86 7.28 5.47
C ALA A 337 19.76 8.26 6.23
N GLY A 338 20.25 7.90 7.41
CA GLY A 338 21.18 8.71 8.20
C GLY A 338 22.48 8.99 7.45
N MET A 339 23.06 7.97 6.82
CA MET A 339 24.27 8.10 5.99
C MET A 339 24.05 9.02 4.78
N PHE A 340 22.92 8.85 4.08
CA PHE A 340 22.54 9.73 2.98
C PHE A 340 22.39 11.19 3.46
N MET A 341 21.72 11.40 4.60
CA MET A 341 21.54 12.73 5.17
C MET A 341 22.87 13.38 5.59
N LEU A 342 23.83 12.58 6.03
CA LEU A 342 25.14 13.07 6.47
C LEU A 342 26.07 13.42 5.29
N PHE A 343 26.12 12.58 4.26
CA PHE A 343 27.13 12.69 3.19
C PHE A 343 26.60 13.31 1.90
N GLU A 344 25.35 13.05 1.54
CA GLU A 344 24.82 13.33 0.19
C GLU A 344 23.78 14.46 0.16
N PHE A 345 23.09 14.71 1.28
CA PHE A 345 22.00 15.68 1.39
C PHE A 345 22.31 17.06 0.80
N ASP A 346 23.38 17.72 1.27
CA ASP A 346 23.70 19.07 0.80
C ASP A 346 24.08 19.06 -0.68
N ARG A 347 24.83 18.05 -1.13
CA ARG A 347 25.26 17.89 -2.51
C ARG A 347 24.06 17.76 -3.46
N VAL A 348 23.12 16.87 -3.16
CA VAL A 348 21.95 16.65 -4.04
C VAL A 348 21.00 17.85 -4.03
N VAL A 349 20.83 18.52 -2.89
CA VAL A 349 19.98 19.72 -2.86
C VAL A 349 20.62 20.85 -3.65
N ASP A 350 21.95 21.06 -3.56
CA ASP A 350 22.64 22.10 -4.34
C ASP A 350 22.69 21.79 -5.85
N GLU A 351 22.76 20.50 -6.22
CA GLU A 351 22.70 20.06 -7.61
C GLU A 351 21.35 20.42 -8.29
N TRP A 352 20.25 20.39 -7.53
CA TRP A 352 18.89 20.61 -8.06
C TRP A 352 18.31 22.01 -7.79
N HIS A 353 18.76 22.65 -6.70
CA HIS A 353 18.22 23.92 -6.20
C HIS A 353 19.28 25.00 -5.91
N GLY A 354 20.57 24.70 -6.04
CA GLY A 354 21.66 25.65 -5.83
C GLY A 354 21.89 26.61 -7.02
N PRO A 355 22.88 27.53 -6.90
CA PRO A 355 23.15 28.55 -7.92
C PRO A 355 23.60 28.00 -9.27
N SER A 356 24.24 26.82 -9.28
CA SER A 356 24.68 26.11 -10.49
C SER A 356 23.79 24.90 -10.83
N ALA A 357 22.55 24.91 -10.33
CA ALA A 357 21.66 23.76 -10.46
C ALA A 357 21.31 23.43 -11.92
N ARG A 358 20.99 22.14 -12.15
CA ARG A 358 20.44 21.64 -13.43
C ARG A 358 21.36 21.87 -14.63
N LYS A 359 22.67 21.62 -14.47
CA LYS A 359 23.60 21.62 -15.61
C LYS A 359 23.10 20.63 -16.69
N PRO A 360 23.14 20.99 -17.98
CA PRO A 360 22.50 20.23 -19.06
C PRO A 360 22.95 18.76 -19.20
N LEU A 361 24.12 18.40 -18.67
CA LEU A 361 24.73 17.06 -18.80
C LEU A 361 24.07 15.96 -17.95
N LEU A 362 23.31 16.31 -16.91
CA LEU A 362 22.63 15.36 -16.01
C LEU A 362 21.14 15.16 -16.35
N ILE A 363 20.62 15.89 -17.34
CA ILE A 363 19.22 15.83 -17.73
C ILE A 363 19.09 14.69 -18.74
N GLU A 364 19.07 13.45 -18.23
CA GLU A 364 18.66 12.26 -18.98
C GLU A 364 17.38 12.57 -19.77
N GLY A 365 17.43 12.44 -21.09
CA GLY A 365 16.27 12.39 -21.99
C GLY A 365 14.96 13.00 -21.46
N HIS A 366 14.91 14.34 -21.35
CA HIS A 366 13.71 15.17 -21.22
C HIS A 366 12.75 14.91 -20.03
N HIS A 367 13.07 14.12 -19.01
CA HIS A 367 12.16 13.92 -17.86
C HIS A 367 12.90 13.86 -16.51
N PHE A 368 12.33 14.53 -15.51
CA PHE A 368 12.85 14.59 -14.15
C PHE A 368 12.12 13.63 -13.20
N ALA A 369 10.99 13.09 -13.66
CA ALA A 369 10.18 12.13 -12.96
C ALA A 369 10.99 10.90 -12.51
N GLY A 370 10.96 10.64 -11.20
CA GLY A 370 11.55 9.45 -10.63
C GLY A 370 13.03 9.51 -10.32
N ILE A 371 13.76 10.58 -10.69
CA ILE A 371 15.22 10.67 -10.45
C ILE A 371 15.55 10.45 -8.97
N GLU A 372 14.91 11.21 -8.09
CA GLU A 372 15.14 11.09 -6.65
C GLU A 372 14.72 9.71 -6.11
N TYR A 373 13.62 9.14 -6.62
CA TYR A 373 13.16 7.80 -6.23
C TYR A 373 14.19 6.73 -6.61
N ARG A 374 14.72 6.77 -7.84
CA ARG A 374 15.76 5.86 -8.32
C ARG A 374 17.07 6.05 -7.56
N ASN A 375 17.41 7.28 -7.17
CA ASN A 375 18.58 7.54 -6.35
C ASN A 375 18.44 6.92 -4.96
N TYR A 376 17.27 7.01 -4.31
CA TYR A 376 17.04 6.35 -3.02
C TYR A 376 17.11 4.83 -3.10
N VAL A 377 16.60 4.25 -4.20
CA VAL A 377 16.78 2.82 -4.50
C VAL A 377 18.26 2.49 -4.69
N SER A 378 19.01 3.34 -5.39
CA SER A 378 20.44 3.13 -5.65
C SER A 378 21.29 3.16 -4.36
N TYR A 379 20.95 4.05 -3.43
CA TYR A 379 21.59 4.06 -2.10
C TYR A 379 21.18 2.87 -1.21
N GLY A 380 20.19 2.08 -1.62
CA GLY A 380 19.79 0.84 -0.93
C GLY A 380 18.94 1.05 0.33
N PHE A 381 18.61 2.28 0.71
CA PHE A 381 17.82 2.55 1.92
C PHE A 381 16.30 2.59 1.69
N LEU A 382 15.84 2.53 0.43
CA LEU A 382 14.42 2.46 0.11
C LEU A 382 14.05 1.04 -0.31
N SER A 383 13.15 0.41 0.45
CA SER A 383 12.59 -0.91 0.12
C SER A 383 11.13 -0.81 -0.29
N VAL A 384 10.75 -1.63 -1.26
CA VAL A 384 9.38 -1.71 -1.78
C VAL A 384 8.67 -2.95 -1.28
N ALA A 385 7.35 -2.88 -1.17
CA ALA A 385 6.55 -4.04 -0.79
C ALA A 385 6.63 -5.13 -1.87
N LYS A 386 6.85 -6.39 -1.45
CA LYS A 386 6.95 -7.54 -2.36
C LYS A 386 5.78 -7.59 -3.37
N GLY A 387 6.11 -7.66 -4.66
CA GLY A 387 5.14 -7.73 -5.76
C GLY A 387 4.58 -6.37 -6.21
N GLN A 388 5.05 -5.25 -5.66
CA GLN A 388 4.65 -3.90 -6.11
C GLN A 388 5.64 -3.29 -7.12
N GLU A 389 6.75 -3.94 -7.43
CA GLU A 389 7.80 -3.41 -8.31
C GLU A 389 7.25 -3.04 -9.69
N GLY A 390 6.43 -3.92 -10.28
CA GLY A 390 5.80 -3.68 -11.59
C GLY A 390 4.80 -2.53 -11.58
N LYS A 391 4.14 -2.27 -10.44
CA LYS A 391 3.22 -1.14 -10.27
C LYS A 391 3.98 0.17 -10.11
N ILE A 392 5.09 0.16 -9.39
CA ILE A 392 5.97 1.32 -9.20
C ILE A 392 6.62 1.72 -10.53
N ASP A 393 7.14 0.75 -11.29
CA ASP A 393 7.64 0.97 -12.65
C ASP A 393 6.58 1.62 -13.55
N GLU A 394 5.35 1.08 -13.56
CA GLU A 394 4.24 1.64 -14.33
C GLU A 394 3.90 3.08 -13.91
N ILE A 395 3.90 3.37 -12.60
CA ILE A 395 3.66 4.73 -12.09
C ILE A 395 4.76 5.68 -12.58
N LEU A 396 6.03 5.30 -12.48
CA LEU A 396 7.16 6.12 -12.92
C LEU A 396 7.11 6.41 -14.42
N ARG A 397 6.81 5.41 -15.25
CA ARG A 397 6.62 5.58 -16.70
C ARG A 397 5.48 6.56 -16.99
N ARG A 398 4.34 6.39 -16.31
CA ARG A 398 3.19 7.29 -16.45
C ARG A 398 3.54 8.71 -16.06
N THR A 399 4.30 8.87 -14.97
CA THR A 399 4.76 10.18 -14.52
C THR A 399 5.66 10.83 -15.57
N ALA A 400 6.62 10.10 -16.13
CA ALA A 400 7.48 10.60 -17.22
C ALA A 400 6.67 11.03 -18.44
N TRP A 401 5.67 10.24 -18.85
CA TRP A 401 4.76 10.60 -19.95
C TRP A 401 3.99 11.90 -19.65
N ARG A 402 3.41 12.03 -18.45
CA ARG A 402 2.67 13.23 -18.03
C ARG A 402 3.57 14.46 -18.01
N GLU A 403 4.77 14.33 -17.47
CA GLU A 403 5.73 15.43 -17.37
C GLU A 403 6.13 15.98 -18.76
N ARG A 404 6.43 15.10 -19.73
CA ARG A 404 6.76 15.50 -21.10
C ARG A 404 5.65 16.30 -21.80
N LEU A 405 4.41 16.14 -21.35
CA LEU A 405 3.25 16.84 -21.90
C LEU A 405 2.82 18.06 -21.06
N GLY A 406 3.55 18.40 -19.99
CA GLY A 406 3.18 19.48 -19.07
C GLY A 406 1.96 19.14 -18.19
N LEU A 407 1.66 17.85 -18.02
CA LEU A 407 0.51 17.35 -17.23
C LEU A 407 0.90 16.93 -15.80
N ALA A 408 2.19 17.00 -15.46
CA ALA A 408 2.72 16.71 -14.13
C ALA A 408 4.01 17.51 -13.89
N GLY A 409 4.46 17.53 -12.64
CA GLY A 409 5.72 18.13 -12.22
C GLY A 409 5.63 19.63 -12.03
N TYR A 410 6.81 20.26 -12.00
CA TYR A 410 6.94 21.72 -11.89
C TYR A 410 6.47 22.47 -13.15
N GLN A 411 6.29 21.75 -14.26
CA GLN A 411 5.81 22.29 -15.54
C GLN A 411 4.30 22.10 -15.72
N TYR A 412 3.56 21.74 -14.66
CA TYR A 412 2.13 21.52 -14.76
C TYR A 412 1.41 22.78 -15.25
N ASP A 413 0.71 22.65 -16.37
CA ASP A 413 -0.11 23.69 -16.97
C ASP A 413 -1.58 23.22 -17.00
N HIS A 414 -2.42 23.92 -16.22
CA HIS A 414 -3.83 23.59 -16.10
C HIS A 414 -4.61 23.85 -17.39
N GLU A 415 -4.34 24.95 -18.08
CA GLU A 415 -5.04 25.32 -19.31
C GLU A 415 -4.72 24.34 -20.43
N ARG A 416 -3.44 23.94 -20.53
CA ARG A 416 -3.01 22.89 -21.44
C ARG A 416 -3.70 21.56 -21.14
N ALA A 417 -3.74 21.14 -19.87
CA ALA A 417 -4.42 19.90 -19.47
C ALA A 417 -5.92 19.94 -19.80
N LEU A 418 -6.58 21.09 -19.58
CA LEU A 418 -7.98 21.30 -19.93
C LEU A 418 -8.20 21.22 -21.45
N SER A 419 -7.32 21.83 -22.25
CA SER A 419 -7.40 21.80 -23.73
C SER A 419 -7.27 20.38 -24.30
N MET A 420 -6.54 19.49 -23.63
CA MET A 420 -6.38 18.09 -24.03
C MET A 420 -7.54 17.19 -23.59
N SER A 421 -8.47 17.71 -22.79
CA SER A 421 -9.53 16.93 -22.16
C SER A 421 -10.84 16.97 -22.95
N VAL A 422 -11.50 15.82 -23.05
CA VAL A 422 -12.82 15.62 -23.69
C VAL A 422 -13.89 15.28 -22.64
N GLU A 423 -15.14 15.64 -22.90
CA GLU A 423 -16.25 15.43 -21.95
C GLU A 423 -16.70 13.97 -21.87
N THR A 424 -16.74 13.30 -23.01
CA THR A 424 -17.14 11.89 -23.10
C THR A 424 -15.96 11.08 -23.62
N PRO A 425 -15.51 10.04 -22.89
CA PRO A 425 -14.46 9.16 -23.38
C PRO A 425 -15.03 8.39 -24.57
N VAL A 426 -14.37 8.50 -25.74
CA VAL A 426 -14.77 7.72 -26.92
C VAL A 426 -14.25 6.30 -26.72
N PRO A 427 -15.11 5.28 -26.59
CA PRO A 427 -14.65 3.91 -26.43
C PRO A 427 -13.88 3.50 -27.69
N ILE A 428 -12.61 3.13 -27.51
CA ILE A 428 -11.80 2.56 -28.59
C ILE A 428 -12.30 1.13 -28.80
N ILE A 429 -13.21 0.97 -29.76
CA ILE A 429 -13.65 -0.35 -30.21
C ILE A 429 -12.44 -0.98 -30.92
N PRO A 430 -11.83 -2.05 -30.39
CA PRO A 430 -10.74 -2.73 -31.08
C PRO A 430 -11.22 -3.17 -32.45
N SER A 431 -10.41 -2.97 -33.48
CA SER A 431 -10.76 -3.43 -34.83
C SER A 431 -10.99 -4.95 -34.81
N GLN A 432 -11.78 -5.47 -35.76
CA GLN A 432 -11.96 -6.92 -35.87
C GLN A 432 -10.62 -7.65 -36.00
N GLU A 433 -9.64 -7.04 -36.65
CA GLU A 433 -8.28 -7.57 -36.78
C GLU A 433 -7.55 -7.66 -35.44
N GLU A 434 -7.63 -6.62 -34.59
CA GLU A 434 -7.05 -6.63 -33.24
C GLU A 434 -7.72 -7.68 -32.35
N MET A 435 -9.05 -7.83 -32.41
CA MET A 435 -9.75 -8.86 -31.65
C MET A 435 -9.33 -10.26 -32.07
N LEU A 436 -9.21 -10.49 -33.38
CA LEU A 436 -8.74 -11.77 -33.93
C LEU A 436 -7.27 -12.03 -33.56
N ALA A 437 -6.41 -11.01 -33.57
CA ALA A 437 -5.01 -11.11 -33.16
C ALA A 437 -4.88 -11.46 -31.67
N ASN A 438 -5.61 -10.76 -30.80
CA ASN A 438 -5.64 -11.03 -29.36
C ASN A 438 -6.15 -12.45 -29.06
N HIS A 439 -7.21 -12.88 -29.75
CA HIS A 439 -7.73 -14.24 -29.60
C HIS A 439 -6.69 -15.29 -30.06
N ARG A 440 -6.01 -15.06 -31.19
CA ARG A 440 -4.92 -15.94 -31.67
C ARG A 440 -3.78 -16.01 -30.65
N ALA A 441 -3.37 -14.88 -30.08
CA ALA A 441 -2.32 -14.80 -29.06
C ALA A 441 -2.72 -15.55 -27.78
N GLU A 442 -3.95 -15.38 -27.31
CA GLU A 442 -4.48 -16.09 -26.14
C GLU A 442 -4.48 -17.61 -26.36
N VAL A 443 -4.99 -18.06 -27.51
CA VAL A 443 -5.01 -19.48 -27.88
C VAL A 443 -3.58 -20.03 -28.00
N ALA A 444 -2.65 -19.28 -28.59
CA ALA A 444 -1.25 -19.66 -28.69
C ALA A 444 -0.60 -19.77 -27.29
N GLY A 445 -0.88 -18.82 -26.40
CA GLY A 445 -0.42 -18.81 -25.01
C GLY A 445 -0.94 -20.01 -24.22
N ARG A 446 -2.26 -20.29 -24.29
CA ARG A 446 -2.88 -21.48 -23.68
C ARG A 446 -2.25 -22.78 -24.22
N ARG A 447 -2.00 -22.87 -25.53
CA ARG A 447 -1.33 -24.03 -26.15
C ARG A 447 0.12 -24.16 -25.67
N ALA A 448 0.87 -23.06 -25.56
CA ALA A 448 2.25 -23.07 -25.06
C ALA A 448 2.33 -23.49 -23.58
N TYR A 449 1.39 -23.03 -22.76
CA TYR A 449 1.28 -23.42 -21.35
C TYR A 449 0.99 -24.92 -21.21
N LYS A 450 -0.01 -25.45 -21.92
CA LYS A 450 -0.32 -26.89 -21.93
C LYS A 450 0.86 -27.73 -22.42
N ARG A 451 1.58 -27.28 -23.46
CA ARG A 451 2.80 -27.94 -23.94
C ARG A 451 3.90 -27.99 -22.89
N ARG A 452 4.12 -26.89 -22.16
CA ARG A 452 5.09 -26.84 -21.04
C ARG A 452 4.72 -27.80 -19.91
N GLN A 453 3.45 -27.83 -19.50
CA GLN A 453 2.99 -28.78 -18.48
C GLN A 453 3.16 -30.25 -18.91
N LEU A 454 2.82 -30.57 -20.16
CA LEU A 454 3.03 -31.91 -20.72
C LEU A 454 4.52 -32.28 -20.80
N GLY A 455 5.39 -31.31 -21.09
CA GLY A 455 6.84 -31.49 -21.12
C GLY A 455 7.46 -31.75 -19.75
N GLN A 456 6.89 -31.19 -18.68
CA GLN A 456 7.34 -31.39 -17.30
C GLN A 456 6.79 -32.68 -16.66
N LYS A 457 5.64 -33.18 -17.13
CA LYS A 457 5.04 -34.42 -16.62
C LYS A 457 6.00 -35.61 -16.81
N ARG A 458 6.12 -36.45 -15.78
CA ARG A 458 6.87 -37.71 -15.79
C ARG A 458 5.94 -38.82 -15.35
N LEU A 459 5.81 -39.85 -16.18
CA LEU A 459 4.99 -41.03 -15.92
C LEU A 459 5.90 -42.16 -15.45
N ASN A 460 5.51 -42.84 -14.38
CA ASN A 460 6.16 -44.05 -13.92
C ASN A 460 5.38 -45.30 -14.38
N LEU A 461 5.92 -46.50 -14.15
CA LEU A 461 5.27 -47.76 -14.55
C LEU A 461 3.87 -47.95 -13.94
N VAL A 462 3.64 -47.51 -12.71
CA VAL A 462 2.32 -47.58 -12.07
C VAL A 462 1.34 -46.66 -12.77
N ASP A 463 1.78 -45.45 -13.16
CA ASP A 463 0.94 -44.50 -13.91
C ASP A 463 0.57 -45.05 -15.31
N LEU A 464 1.46 -45.81 -15.96
CA LEU A 464 1.18 -46.46 -17.25
C LEU A 464 0.15 -47.59 -17.10
N HIS A 465 0.28 -48.42 -16.07
CA HIS A 465 -0.71 -49.48 -15.80
C HIS A 465 -2.07 -48.90 -15.38
N ARG A 466 -2.09 -47.82 -14.60
CA ARG A 466 -3.33 -47.20 -14.09
C ARG A 466 -4.05 -46.33 -15.13
N ASP A 467 -3.34 -45.42 -15.79
CA ASP A 467 -3.96 -44.32 -16.57
C ASP A 467 -3.96 -44.55 -18.09
N TRP A 468 -3.26 -45.60 -18.57
CA TRP A 468 -3.10 -45.87 -20.00
C TRP A 468 -3.68 -47.22 -20.41
N ALA A 469 -3.18 -48.32 -19.83
CA ALA A 469 -3.70 -49.65 -20.10
C ALA A 469 -3.08 -50.67 -19.11
N PRO A 470 -3.87 -51.37 -18.28
CA PRO A 470 -3.36 -52.38 -17.37
C PRO A 470 -2.96 -53.69 -18.08
N ASP A 471 -3.59 -53.98 -19.23
CA ASP A 471 -3.43 -55.19 -20.06
C ASP A 471 -2.15 -55.16 -20.93
N VAL A 472 -1.53 -53.99 -21.09
CA VAL A 472 -0.24 -53.87 -21.74
C VAL A 472 0.86 -54.28 -20.76
N SER A 473 1.74 -55.19 -21.20
CA SER A 473 2.88 -55.66 -20.41
C SER A 473 4.01 -54.62 -20.37
N TRP A 474 3.75 -53.43 -19.83
CA TRP A 474 4.69 -52.29 -19.78
C TRP A 474 6.05 -52.66 -19.20
N ARG A 475 6.07 -53.46 -18.13
CA ARG A 475 7.32 -53.93 -17.50
C ARG A 475 8.19 -54.76 -18.46
N ARG A 476 7.59 -55.65 -19.26
CA ARG A 476 8.31 -56.45 -20.25
C ARG A 476 8.86 -55.59 -21.38
N LEU A 477 8.09 -54.59 -21.83
CA LEU A 477 8.53 -53.64 -22.87
C LEU A 477 9.73 -52.79 -22.43
N VAL A 478 9.81 -52.46 -21.14
CA VAL A 478 10.98 -51.76 -20.58
C VAL A 478 12.18 -52.71 -20.45
N GLN A 479 11.95 -53.94 -19.99
CA GLN A 479 13.01 -54.95 -19.83
C GLN A 479 13.60 -55.42 -21.16
N SER A 480 12.79 -55.52 -22.22
CA SER A 480 13.24 -55.85 -23.58
C SER A 480 13.89 -54.69 -24.33
N GLY A 481 13.99 -53.50 -23.70
CA GLY A 481 14.55 -52.29 -24.29
C GLY A 481 13.67 -51.60 -25.34
N GLN A 482 12.48 -52.14 -25.61
CA GLN A 482 11.53 -51.60 -26.59
C GLN A 482 10.92 -50.26 -26.13
N LEU A 483 10.71 -50.09 -24.81
CA LEU A 483 10.26 -48.83 -24.21
C LEU A 483 11.39 -48.20 -23.37
N LYS A 484 12.05 -47.18 -23.93
CA LYS A 484 13.16 -46.49 -23.27
C LYS A 484 12.65 -45.54 -22.17
N MET A 485 12.78 -45.96 -20.92
CA MET A 485 12.53 -45.13 -19.72
C MET A 485 13.84 -44.71 -19.07
N VAL A 486 13.90 -43.48 -18.53
CA VAL A 486 15.06 -43.00 -17.77
C VAL A 486 15.00 -43.56 -16.36
N ALA A 487 16.04 -44.26 -15.93
CA ALA A 487 16.17 -44.79 -14.58
C ALA A 487 16.85 -43.75 -13.68
N ILE A 488 16.14 -43.29 -12.65
CA ILE A 488 16.69 -42.36 -11.65
C ILE A 488 16.85 -43.12 -10.33
N PRO A 489 18.05 -43.14 -9.71
CA PRO A 489 18.25 -43.76 -8.42
C PRO A 489 17.46 -43.01 -7.35
N ARG A 490 16.73 -43.76 -6.51
CA ARG A 490 16.00 -43.23 -5.36
C ARG A 490 16.24 -44.13 -4.17
N GLU A 491 16.57 -43.52 -3.04
CA GLU A 491 16.72 -44.22 -1.79
C GLU A 491 15.35 -44.53 -1.18
N ARG A 492 15.12 -45.79 -0.81
CA ARG A 492 13.90 -46.23 -0.13
C ARG A 492 14.26 -47.27 0.92
N LEU A 493 14.02 -46.97 2.19
CA LEU A 493 14.30 -47.85 3.33
C LEU A 493 15.75 -48.38 3.34
N GLY A 494 16.73 -47.49 3.12
CA GLY A 494 18.16 -47.84 3.12
C GLY A 494 18.65 -48.67 1.93
N ARG A 495 17.84 -48.87 0.89
CA ARG A 495 18.24 -49.51 -0.37
C ARG A 495 18.04 -48.57 -1.56
N LEU A 496 19.00 -48.58 -2.48
CA LEU A 496 18.91 -47.85 -3.75
C LEU A 496 17.98 -48.60 -4.71
N VAL A 497 16.88 -47.94 -5.10
CA VAL A 497 15.89 -48.48 -6.05
C VAL A 497 15.81 -47.57 -7.27
N LEU A 498 15.86 -48.16 -8.47
CA LEU A 498 15.77 -47.42 -9.73
C LEU A 498 14.31 -47.13 -10.10
N ARG A 499 13.92 -45.84 -10.10
CA ARG A 499 12.62 -45.41 -10.59
C ARG A 499 12.70 -45.11 -12.08
N HIS A 500 11.93 -45.85 -12.87
CA HIS A 500 11.86 -45.67 -14.32
C HIS A 500 10.79 -44.63 -14.66
N LEU A 501 11.18 -43.58 -15.38
CA LEU A 501 10.32 -42.47 -15.77
C LEU A 501 10.34 -42.24 -17.28
N ILE A 502 9.18 -41.90 -17.84
CA ILE A 502 9.03 -41.51 -19.24
C ILE A 502 8.26 -40.19 -19.36
N SER A 503 8.62 -39.34 -20.32
CA SER A 503 7.83 -38.16 -20.65
C SER A 503 6.67 -38.54 -21.56
N PRO A 504 5.51 -37.86 -21.49
CA PRO A 504 4.39 -38.10 -22.40
C PRO A 504 4.78 -38.02 -23.89
N TYR A 505 5.72 -37.13 -24.26
CA TYR A 505 6.20 -37.02 -25.64
C TYR A 505 6.94 -38.27 -26.11
N ARG A 506 7.83 -38.84 -25.28
CA ARG A 506 8.54 -40.09 -25.62
C ARG A 506 7.60 -41.29 -25.68
N LEU A 507 6.60 -41.31 -24.80
CA LEU A 507 5.57 -42.35 -24.84
C LEU A 507 4.74 -42.26 -26.13
N LEU A 508 4.33 -41.06 -26.54
CA LEU A 508 3.60 -40.86 -27.80
C LEU A 508 4.41 -41.25 -29.03
N ALA A 509 5.72 -40.94 -29.05
CA ALA A 509 6.61 -41.40 -30.11
C ALA A 509 6.66 -42.94 -30.18
N PHE A 510 6.83 -43.61 -29.04
CA PHE A 510 6.77 -45.06 -28.97
C PHE A 510 5.43 -45.64 -29.47
N LEU A 511 4.30 -45.01 -29.10
CA LEU A 511 2.97 -45.47 -29.53
C LEU A 511 2.72 -45.29 -31.03
N LYS A 512 3.30 -44.24 -31.64
CA LYS A 512 3.25 -44.03 -33.08
C LYS A 512 3.93 -45.18 -33.83
N ASP A 513 5.04 -45.67 -33.30
CA ASP A 513 5.81 -46.76 -33.90
C ASP A 513 5.26 -48.16 -33.52
N ASN A 514 4.28 -48.24 -32.60
CA ASN A 514 3.72 -49.48 -32.08
C ASN A 514 2.17 -49.47 -32.12
N PRO A 515 1.56 -49.59 -33.30
CA PRO A 515 0.11 -49.42 -33.50
C PRO A 515 -0.75 -50.43 -32.72
N LEU A 516 -0.25 -51.65 -32.49
CA LEU A 516 -0.96 -52.68 -31.71
C LEU A 516 -1.10 -52.29 -30.23
N VAL A 517 -0.08 -51.64 -29.66
CA VAL A 517 -0.12 -51.14 -28.27
C VAL A 517 -1.07 -49.95 -28.19
N MET A 518 -1.06 -49.08 -29.20
CA MET A 518 -1.97 -47.95 -29.31
C MET A 518 -3.45 -48.40 -29.38
N GLN A 519 -3.76 -49.44 -30.16
CA GLN A 519 -5.12 -50.00 -30.25
C GLN A 519 -5.63 -50.51 -28.89
N ARG A 520 -4.78 -51.18 -28.11
CA ARG A 520 -5.14 -51.66 -26.76
C ARG A 520 -5.43 -50.52 -25.78
N ILE A 521 -4.63 -49.46 -25.83
CA ILE A 521 -4.86 -48.24 -25.02
C ILE A 521 -6.16 -47.56 -25.43
N CYS A 522 -6.43 -47.44 -26.73
CA CYS A 522 -7.69 -46.88 -27.23
C CYS A 522 -8.89 -47.70 -26.75
N ALA A 523 -8.82 -49.04 -26.83
CA ALA A 523 -9.88 -49.92 -26.34
C ALA A 523 -10.08 -49.82 -24.82
N HIS A 524 -9.00 -49.72 -24.04
CA HIS A 524 -9.07 -49.52 -22.59
C HIS A 524 -9.73 -48.19 -22.22
N ARG A 525 -9.36 -47.10 -22.91
CA ARG A 525 -9.92 -45.76 -22.67
C ARG A 525 -11.38 -45.64 -23.13
N GLN A 526 -11.76 -46.30 -24.22
CA GLN A 526 -13.16 -46.38 -24.65
C GLN A 526 -14.01 -47.14 -23.62
N ARG A 527 -13.50 -48.25 -23.06
CA ARG A 527 -14.18 -48.97 -21.97
C ARG A 527 -14.30 -48.12 -20.71
N ALA A 528 -13.22 -47.45 -20.28
CA ALA A 528 -13.26 -46.56 -19.11
C ALA A 528 -14.24 -45.39 -19.27
N ALA A 529 -14.35 -44.81 -20.48
CA ALA A 529 -15.34 -43.78 -20.79
C ALA A 529 -16.78 -44.33 -20.77
N ALA A 530 -17.01 -45.56 -21.24
CA ALA A 530 -18.30 -46.22 -21.16
C ALA A 530 -18.71 -46.55 -19.71
N THR A 531 -17.77 -47.02 -18.87
CA THR A 531 -18.01 -47.29 -17.44
C THR A 531 -18.32 -46.03 -16.63
N ILE A 532 -17.68 -44.91 -16.95
CA ILE A 532 -18.01 -43.61 -16.35
C ILE A 532 -19.40 -43.13 -16.81
N GLY A 533 -19.74 -43.35 -18.09
CA GLY A 533 -21.09 -43.09 -18.61
C GLY A 533 -22.19 -43.93 -17.94
N ASP A 534 -21.93 -45.19 -17.63
CA ASP A 534 -22.87 -46.07 -16.90
C ASP A 534 -22.98 -45.72 -15.41
N LEU A 535 -21.91 -45.26 -14.75
CA LEU A 535 -21.97 -44.75 -13.37
C LEU A 535 -22.86 -43.49 -13.25
N PHE A 536 -22.89 -42.63 -14.29
CA PHE A 536 -23.80 -41.49 -14.34
C PHE A 536 -25.25 -41.89 -14.70
N ARG A 537 -25.48 -43.05 -15.32
CA ARG A 537 -26.82 -43.61 -15.59
C ARG A 537 -27.38 -44.43 -14.44
N LEU A 538 -26.54 -44.99 -13.57
CA LEU A 538 -26.94 -45.68 -12.34
C LEU A 538 -27.17 -44.72 -11.16
N ALA A 539 -26.68 -43.48 -11.27
CA ALA A 539 -26.89 -42.40 -10.29
C ALA A 539 -28.02 -41.41 -10.69
N ALA A 540 -28.71 -41.68 -11.79
CA ALA A 540 -29.95 -41.04 -12.22
C ALA A 540 -31.08 -42.07 -12.16
#